data_AF-A0A965AHJ0-F1
#
_entry.id   AF-A0A965AHJ0-F1
#
_cell.length_a   1.000
_cell.length_b   1.000
_cell.length_c   1.000
_cell.angle_alpha   90.00
_cell.angle_beta   90.00
_cell.angle_gamma   90.00
#
_symmetry.space_group_name_H-M   'P 1'
#
loop_
_entity.id
_entity.type
_entity.pdbx_description
1 polymer ?
#
loop_
_entity_poly.entity_id
_entity_poly.type
_entity_poly.pdbx_seq_one_letter_code
_entity_poly.pdbx_strand_id
1 'polypeptide(L)'
;DEQSIINKLEAYFTVKVLDDADTANEIIVGKPWAFALLFKDNAYKVRLKPEALATMSWPFPEAVKKLDLTVMHYFILEKVLGIPGKEQRQSDKIFFDRSFGDCLTKVIREEAQMAIITNEVSIEEVKSVCASGYTMPQKSTYFYPKVICGFVFSSVKQEEFINPVYSPF
;
A
#
# COMPACT_ATOMS: atom_id res chain seq x y z
N ASP A 1 -8.82 -20.87 4.03
CA ASP A 1 -8.22 -21.80 3.06
C ASP A 1 -7.81 -21.09 1.79
N GLU A 2 -6.59 -21.39 1.31
CA GLU A 2 -5.97 -20.79 0.12
C GLU A 2 -6.86 -20.86 -1.12
N GLN A 3 -7.38 -22.06 -1.45
CA GLN A 3 -8.25 -22.25 -2.62
C GLN A 3 -9.51 -21.36 -2.58
N SER A 4 -10.09 -21.14 -1.39
CA SER A 4 -11.25 -20.26 -1.23
C SER A 4 -10.91 -18.81 -1.55
N ILE A 5 -9.71 -18.36 -1.16
CA ILE A 5 -9.22 -17.01 -1.44
C ILE A 5 -9.01 -16.84 -2.95
N ILE A 6 -8.36 -17.81 -3.60
CA ILE A 6 -8.13 -17.79 -5.05
C ILE A 6 -9.45 -17.76 -5.83
N ASN A 7 -10.40 -18.63 -5.49
CA ASN A 7 -11.71 -18.67 -6.16
C ASN A 7 -12.46 -17.32 -6.03
N LYS A 8 -12.38 -16.65 -4.88
CA LYS A 8 -12.97 -15.31 -4.69
C LYS A 8 -12.24 -14.24 -5.51
N LEU A 9 -10.92 -14.34 -5.63
CA LEU A 9 -10.11 -13.40 -6.42
C LEU A 9 -10.45 -13.45 -7.90
N GLU A 10 -10.74 -14.62 -8.46
CA GLU A 10 -11.07 -14.80 -9.88
C GLU A 10 -12.29 -13.97 -10.35
N ALA A 11 -13.19 -13.61 -9.42
CA ALA A 11 -14.31 -12.71 -9.73
C ALA A 11 -13.83 -11.32 -10.19
N TYR A 12 -12.73 -10.80 -9.61
CA TYR A 12 -12.24 -9.43 -9.85
C TYR A 12 -10.88 -9.37 -10.56
N PHE A 13 -10.09 -10.44 -10.47
CA PHE A 13 -8.71 -10.50 -10.95
C PHE A 13 -8.53 -11.60 -11.99
N THR A 14 -7.54 -11.39 -12.87
CA THR A 14 -6.91 -12.47 -13.62
C THR A 14 -5.83 -13.08 -12.74
N VAL A 15 -5.95 -14.36 -12.40
CA VAL A 15 -5.03 -15.09 -11.53
C VAL A 15 -4.14 -16.01 -12.37
N LYS A 16 -2.83 -16.04 -12.08
CA LYS A 16 -1.86 -16.97 -12.67
C LYS A 16 -0.96 -17.51 -11.58
N VAL A 17 -0.67 -18.80 -11.60
CA VAL A 17 0.33 -19.42 -10.73
C VAL A 17 1.72 -18.95 -11.18
N LEU A 18 2.61 -18.76 -10.21
CA LEU A 18 4.03 -18.48 -10.44
C LEU A 18 4.84 -19.72 -10.06
N ASP A 19 5.73 -20.14 -10.95
CA ASP A 19 6.61 -21.29 -10.71
C ASP A 19 7.70 -20.98 -9.67
N ASP A 20 8.10 -19.71 -9.58
CA ASP A 20 9.11 -19.23 -8.66
C ASP A 20 8.64 -17.97 -7.94
N ALA A 21 8.56 -18.05 -6.61
CA ALA A 21 8.16 -16.94 -5.75
C ALA A 21 9.19 -15.79 -5.81
N ASP A 22 10.48 -16.07 -5.97
CA ASP A 22 11.53 -15.05 -5.94
C ASP A 22 11.43 -14.06 -7.11
N THR A 23 10.93 -14.52 -8.26
CA THR A 23 10.70 -13.66 -9.44
C THR A 23 9.40 -12.83 -9.36
N ALA A 24 8.58 -13.03 -8.32
CA ALA A 24 7.25 -12.44 -8.27
C ALA A 24 7.25 -10.91 -8.33
N ASN A 25 8.25 -10.27 -7.68
CA ASN A 25 8.40 -8.82 -7.71
C ASN A 25 8.69 -8.33 -9.15
N GLU A 26 9.64 -8.93 -9.85
CA GLU A 26 10.00 -8.57 -11.23
C GLU A 26 8.82 -8.72 -12.20
N ILE A 27 7.97 -9.72 -11.96
CA ILE A 27 6.84 -10.02 -12.83
C ILE A 27 5.72 -8.97 -12.74
N ILE A 28 5.55 -8.32 -11.59
CA ILE A 28 4.50 -7.32 -11.35
C ILE A 28 4.97 -5.88 -11.62
N VAL A 29 6.27 -5.61 -11.48
CA VAL A 29 6.86 -4.27 -11.64
C VAL A 29 6.38 -3.57 -12.91
N GLY A 30 5.90 -2.33 -12.74
CA GLY A 30 5.46 -1.43 -13.81
C GLY A 30 4.11 -1.79 -14.44
N LYS A 31 3.43 -2.84 -13.96
CA LYS A 31 2.11 -3.22 -14.47
C LYS A 31 1.03 -2.73 -13.51
N PRO A 32 0.11 -1.84 -13.94
CA PRO A 32 -0.91 -1.30 -13.04
C PRO A 32 -1.84 -2.42 -12.55
N TRP A 33 -2.23 -2.27 -11.28
CA TRP A 33 -3.12 -3.17 -10.56
C TRP A 33 -2.67 -4.63 -10.55
N ALA A 34 -1.36 -4.86 -10.61
CA ALA A 34 -0.74 -6.17 -10.50
C ALA A 34 -0.16 -6.38 -9.11
N PHE A 35 -0.46 -7.53 -8.52
CA PHE A 35 -0.01 -7.91 -7.19
C PHE A 35 0.52 -9.34 -7.23
N ALA A 36 1.48 -9.65 -6.35
CA ALA A 36 1.87 -11.02 -6.10
C ALA A 36 1.36 -11.46 -4.73
N LEU A 37 0.76 -12.64 -4.68
CA LEU A 37 0.28 -13.27 -3.46
C LEU A 37 1.21 -14.45 -3.17
N LEU A 38 1.90 -14.39 -2.04
CA LEU A 38 2.81 -15.43 -1.59
C LEU A 38 2.13 -16.22 -0.48
N PHE A 39 1.96 -17.52 -0.69
CA PHE A 39 1.62 -18.49 0.34
C PHE A 39 2.84 -19.35 0.66
N LYS A 40 2.70 -20.28 1.62
CA LYS A 40 3.79 -21.15 2.05
C LYS A 40 4.36 -21.98 0.89
N ASP A 41 3.48 -22.60 0.11
CA ASP A 41 3.86 -23.55 -0.93
C ASP A 41 3.66 -23.01 -2.36
N ASN A 42 2.81 -22.00 -2.52
CA ASN A 42 2.44 -21.47 -3.84
C ASN A 42 2.58 -19.95 -3.90
N ALA A 43 2.92 -19.45 -5.09
CA ALA A 43 2.87 -18.03 -5.39
C ALA A 43 1.91 -17.78 -6.56
N TYR A 44 1.20 -16.66 -6.50
CA TYR A 44 0.25 -16.26 -7.53
C TYR A 44 0.51 -14.84 -7.96
N LYS A 45 0.41 -14.59 -9.25
CA LYS A 45 0.24 -13.26 -9.80
C LYS A 45 -1.24 -12.99 -9.99
N VAL A 46 -1.72 -11.88 -9.45
CA VAL A 46 -3.09 -11.40 -9.68
C VAL A 46 -3.05 -10.02 -10.34
N ARG A 47 -3.91 -9.78 -11.32
CA ARG A 47 -4.09 -8.46 -11.93
C ARG A 47 -5.55 -8.09 -12.02
N LEU A 48 -5.91 -6.90 -11.53
CA LEU A 48 -7.29 -6.44 -11.54
C LEU A 48 -7.81 -6.39 -12.98
N LYS A 49 -9.02 -6.92 -13.20
CA LYS A 49 -9.75 -6.76 -14.45
C LYS A 49 -10.19 -5.28 -14.57
N PRO A 50 -9.93 -4.58 -15.67
CA PRO A 50 -10.23 -3.14 -15.79
C PRO A 50 -11.69 -2.78 -15.45
N GLU A 51 -12.63 -3.64 -15.84
CA GLU A 51 -14.07 -3.49 -15.56
C GLU A 51 -14.41 -3.59 -14.06
N ALA A 52 -13.59 -4.30 -13.27
CA ALA A 52 -13.83 -4.45 -11.85
C ALA A 52 -13.63 -3.13 -11.11
N LEU A 53 -12.73 -2.25 -11.57
CA LEU A 53 -12.45 -0.96 -10.91
C LEU A 53 -13.72 -0.11 -10.75
N ALA A 54 -14.61 -0.13 -11.76
CA ALA A 54 -15.87 0.61 -11.74
C ALA A 54 -16.84 0.13 -10.65
N THR A 55 -16.66 -1.08 -10.13
CA THR A 55 -17.48 -1.65 -9.05
C THR A 55 -17.05 -1.20 -7.65
N MET A 56 -16.01 -0.35 -7.55
CA MET A 56 -15.52 0.16 -6.27
C MET A 56 -16.52 1.16 -5.65
N SER A 57 -17.10 0.75 -4.51
CA SER A 57 -18.12 1.53 -3.79
C SER A 57 -17.56 2.60 -2.87
N TRP A 58 -16.25 2.61 -2.62
CA TRP A 58 -15.63 3.63 -1.76
C TRP A 58 -15.81 5.03 -2.35
N PRO A 59 -16.18 6.05 -1.53
CA PRO A 59 -16.51 7.40 -2.00
C PRO A 59 -15.25 8.26 -2.17
N PHE A 60 -14.27 7.74 -2.91
CA PHE A 60 -13.01 8.44 -3.22
C PHE A 60 -13.01 8.99 -4.66
N PRO A 61 -12.22 10.04 -4.94
CA PRO A 61 -12.04 10.53 -6.31
C PRO A 61 -11.29 9.49 -7.14
N GLU A 62 -11.45 9.59 -8.46
CA GLU A 62 -10.86 8.64 -9.42
C GLU A 62 -9.33 8.52 -9.27
N ALA A 63 -8.65 9.62 -8.97
CA ALA A 63 -7.21 9.64 -8.74
C ALA A 63 -6.78 8.72 -7.58
N VAL A 64 -7.58 8.64 -6.51
CA VAL A 64 -7.31 7.77 -5.37
C VAL A 64 -7.76 6.34 -5.64
N LYS A 65 -8.90 6.15 -6.34
CA LYS A 65 -9.41 4.82 -6.70
C LYS A 65 -8.45 4.02 -7.58
N LYS A 66 -7.74 4.71 -8.47
CA LYS A 66 -6.79 4.10 -9.43
C LYS A 66 -5.49 3.63 -8.81
N LEU A 67 -5.16 4.05 -7.59
CA LEU A 67 -3.92 3.62 -6.93
C LEU A 67 -3.93 2.11 -6.67
N ASP A 68 -2.81 1.46 -6.95
CA ASP A 68 -2.62 0.02 -6.68
C ASP A 68 -2.94 -0.32 -5.21
N LEU A 69 -2.51 0.52 -4.25
CA LEU A 69 -2.85 0.29 -2.85
C LEU A 69 -4.35 0.38 -2.56
N THR A 70 -5.06 1.36 -3.13
CA THR A 70 -6.51 1.47 -2.92
C THR A 70 -7.24 0.25 -3.49
N VAL A 71 -6.81 -0.21 -4.67
CA VAL A 71 -7.30 -1.45 -5.29
C VAL A 71 -7.06 -2.65 -4.39
N MET A 72 -5.85 -2.82 -3.85
CA MET A 72 -5.51 -3.90 -2.92
C MET A 72 -6.39 -3.86 -1.66
N HIS A 73 -6.49 -2.69 -1.01
CA HIS A 73 -7.25 -2.52 0.22
C HIS A 73 -8.76 -2.81 0.02
N TYR A 74 -9.32 -2.42 -1.11
CA TYR A 74 -10.74 -2.66 -1.40
C TYR A 74 -10.99 -4.10 -1.88
N PHE A 75 -10.36 -4.52 -2.97
CA PHE A 75 -10.73 -5.80 -3.60
C PHE A 75 -10.11 -7.00 -2.89
N ILE A 76 -8.88 -6.90 -2.40
CA ILE A 76 -8.24 -8.04 -1.73
C ILE A 76 -8.63 -8.07 -0.26
N LEU A 77 -8.34 -7.00 0.49
CA LEU A 77 -8.58 -7.02 1.94
C LEU A 77 -10.06 -6.95 2.31
N GLU A 78 -10.84 -6.04 1.72
CA GLU A 78 -12.27 -5.91 2.07
C GLU A 78 -13.14 -6.96 1.37
N LYS A 79 -13.08 -7.13 0.04
CA LYS A 79 -13.99 -8.05 -0.66
C LYS A 79 -13.63 -9.52 -0.52
N VAL A 80 -12.35 -9.87 -0.62
CA VAL A 80 -11.92 -11.28 -0.60
C VAL A 80 -11.69 -11.77 0.83
N LEU A 81 -10.92 -11.03 1.63
CA LEU A 81 -10.58 -11.41 3.01
C LEU A 81 -11.62 -10.95 4.05
N GLY A 82 -12.55 -10.06 3.68
CA GLY A 82 -13.63 -9.65 4.57
C GLY A 82 -13.19 -8.69 5.69
N ILE A 83 -12.09 -7.95 5.51
CA ILE A 83 -11.59 -6.95 6.46
C ILE A 83 -12.05 -5.56 6.01
N PRO A 84 -13.08 -4.96 6.63
CA PRO A 84 -13.65 -3.68 6.17
C PRO A 84 -12.61 -2.55 6.19
N GLY A 85 -12.62 -1.66 5.19
CA GLY A 85 -11.63 -0.57 5.06
C GLY A 85 -11.45 0.28 6.32
N LYS A 86 -12.52 0.52 7.08
CA LYS A 86 -12.49 1.28 8.34
C LYS A 86 -11.72 0.56 9.45
N GLU A 87 -11.71 -0.77 9.43
CA GLU A 87 -11.10 -1.63 10.45
C GLU A 87 -9.65 -2.00 10.10
N GLN A 88 -9.29 -1.98 8.80
CA GLN A 88 -7.95 -2.33 8.33
C GLN A 88 -6.83 -1.55 9.04
N ARG A 89 -7.08 -0.29 9.41
CA ARG A 89 -6.11 0.56 10.10
C ARG A 89 -5.73 0.07 11.50
N GLN A 90 -6.67 -0.54 12.22
CA GLN A 90 -6.48 -0.99 13.60
C GLN A 90 -6.38 -2.51 13.69
N SER A 91 -6.44 -3.20 12.57
CA SER A 91 -6.38 -4.65 12.53
C SER A 91 -5.01 -5.13 12.96
N ASP A 92 -5.01 -6.02 13.94
CA ASP A 92 -3.88 -6.84 14.39
C ASP A 92 -3.49 -7.93 13.39
N LYS A 93 -4.24 -8.08 12.29
CA LYS A 93 -4.02 -9.08 11.25
C LYS A 93 -3.21 -8.57 10.06
N ILE A 94 -2.97 -7.25 9.98
CA ILE A 94 -2.31 -6.62 8.84
C ILE A 94 -0.97 -6.05 9.30
N PHE A 95 0.09 -6.59 8.73
CA PHE A 95 1.46 -6.14 8.96
C PHE A 95 2.05 -5.61 7.66
N PHE A 96 2.87 -4.59 7.78
CA PHE A 96 3.53 -3.96 6.63
C PHE A 96 5.03 -4.19 6.75
N ASP A 97 5.62 -4.70 5.68
CA ASP A 97 7.07 -4.82 5.53
C ASP A 97 7.51 -4.13 4.23
N ARG A 98 8.76 -3.68 4.22
CA ARG A 98 9.40 -3.04 3.06
C ARG A 98 10.25 -4.02 2.26
N SER A 99 10.68 -5.11 2.89
CA SER A 99 11.59 -6.08 2.29
C SER A 99 10.78 -7.25 1.73
N PHE A 100 10.91 -7.47 0.43
CA PHE A 100 10.35 -8.66 -0.21
C PHE A 100 10.83 -9.95 0.47
N GLY A 101 12.14 -10.04 0.76
CA GLY A 101 12.72 -11.22 1.41
C GLY A 101 12.18 -11.44 2.83
N ASP A 102 11.90 -10.37 3.58
CA ASP A 102 11.34 -10.49 4.93
C ASP A 102 9.89 -10.97 4.88
N CYS A 103 9.10 -10.47 3.92
CA CYS A 103 7.74 -10.96 3.64
C CYS A 103 7.75 -12.46 3.31
N LEU A 104 8.61 -12.87 2.37
CA LEU A 104 8.73 -14.27 1.96
C LEU A 104 9.14 -15.16 3.15
N THR A 105 10.13 -14.72 3.92
CA THR A 105 10.61 -15.44 5.11
C THR A 105 9.51 -15.63 6.16
N LYS A 106 8.70 -14.59 6.42
CA LYS A 106 7.58 -14.66 7.38
C LYS A 106 6.52 -15.66 6.95
N VAL A 107 6.23 -15.76 5.65
CA VAL A 107 5.28 -16.73 5.12
C VAL A 107 5.83 -18.17 5.21
N ILE A 108 7.10 -18.38 4.83
CA ILE A 108 7.77 -19.68 4.94
C ILE A 108 7.83 -20.17 6.39
N ARG A 109 8.08 -19.26 7.33
CA ARG A 109 8.12 -19.55 8.78
C ARG A 109 6.75 -19.65 9.43
N GLU A 110 5.67 -19.48 8.66
CA GLU A 110 4.29 -19.53 9.15
C GLU A 110 3.97 -18.44 10.19
N GLU A 111 4.76 -17.37 10.23
CA GLU A 111 4.50 -16.16 11.02
C GLU A 111 3.39 -15.32 10.37
N ALA A 112 3.17 -15.49 9.06
CA ALA A 112 2.06 -14.92 8.31
C ALA A 112 1.43 -15.97 7.38
N GLN A 113 0.11 -15.91 7.19
CA GLN A 113 -0.61 -16.85 6.33
C GLN A 113 -0.42 -16.56 4.82
N MET A 114 -0.14 -15.30 4.49
CA MET A 114 0.05 -14.82 3.12
C MET A 114 0.81 -13.49 3.19
N ALA A 115 1.65 -13.22 2.18
CA ALA A 115 2.13 -11.88 1.89
C ALA A 115 1.53 -11.35 0.57
N ILE A 116 1.20 -10.06 0.56
CA ILE A 116 0.73 -9.35 -0.63
C ILE A 116 1.82 -8.37 -1.04
N ILE A 117 2.40 -8.57 -2.22
CA ILE A 117 3.43 -7.70 -2.78
C ILE A 117 2.77 -6.76 -3.78
N THR A 118 3.05 -5.46 -3.64
CA THR A 118 2.47 -4.38 -4.44
C THR A 118 3.54 -3.64 -5.22
N ASN A 119 3.16 -2.97 -6.31
CA ASN A 119 4.05 -2.01 -6.95
C ASN A 119 4.31 -0.80 -6.03
N GLU A 120 5.41 -0.11 -6.28
CA GLU A 120 5.70 1.19 -5.69
C GLU A 120 4.77 2.27 -6.24
N VAL A 121 4.46 3.27 -5.40
CA VAL A 121 3.72 4.45 -5.82
C VAL A 121 4.67 5.46 -6.45
N SER A 122 4.35 5.90 -7.67
CA SER A 122 5.12 6.92 -8.38
C SER A 122 4.87 8.33 -7.83
N ILE A 123 5.85 9.22 -8.04
CA ILE A 123 5.71 10.63 -7.62
C ILE A 123 4.55 11.35 -8.34
N GLU A 124 4.26 10.97 -9.58
CA GLU A 124 3.17 11.57 -10.36
C GLU A 124 1.80 11.16 -9.81
N GLU A 125 1.64 9.92 -9.33
CA GLU A 125 0.43 9.49 -8.62
C GLU A 125 0.25 10.26 -7.31
N VAL A 126 1.32 10.47 -6.53
CA VAL A 126 1.27 11.28 -5.31
C VAL A 126 0.81 12.71 -5.63
N LYS A 127 1.40 13.35 -6.65
CA LYS A 127 1.00 14.70 -7.09
C LYS A 127 -0.46 14.74 -7.55
N SER A 128 -0.92 13.73 -8.30
CA SER A 128 -2.29 13.63 -8.77
C SER A 128 -3.29 13.55 -7.61
N VAL A 129 -2.99 12.75 -6.60
CA VAL A 129 -3.81 12.63 -5.38
C VAL A 129 -3.83 13.95 -4.61
N CYS A 130 -2.67 14.59 -4.40
CA CYS A 130 -2.60 15.90 -3.76
C CYS A 130 -3.41 16.97 -4.51
N ALA A 131 -3.32 16.99 -5.85
CA ALA A 131 -4.08 17.92 -6.68
C ALA A 131 -5.60 17.70 -6.59
N SER A 132 -6.04 16.47 -6.29
CA SER A 132 -7.46 16.17 -6.06
C SER A 132 -8.01 16.67 -4.72
N GLY A 133 -7.15 17.17 -3.81
CA GLY A 133 -7.52 17.60 -2.47
C GLY A 133 -7.70 16.45 -1.47
N TYR A 134 -7.36 15.23 -1.85
CA TYR A 134 -7.42 14.04 -0.99
C TYR A 134 -6.02 13.66 -0.48
N THR A 135 -6.01 12.79 0.53
CA THR A 135 -4.78 12.26 1.13
C THR A 135 -4.45 10.88 0.57
N MET A 136 -3.16 10.56 0.56
CA MET A 136 -2.68 9.22 0.21
C MET A 136 -3.20 8.17 1.20
N PRO A 137 -3.50 6.93 0.75
CA PRO A 137 -3.80 5.82 1.65
C PRO A 137 -2.71 5.61 2.70
N GLN A 138 -3.04 5.06 3.86
CA GLN A 138 -2.06 4.88 4.93
C GLN A 138 -0.94 3.91 4.51
N LYS A 139 0.30 4.18 4.95
CA LYS A 139 1.49 3.35 4.66
C LYS A 139 1.74 3.12 3.16
N SER A 140 1.25 4.02 2.31
CA SER A 140 1.34 3.93 0.84
C SER A 140 2.64 4.48 0.25
N THR A 141 3.39 5.29 1.00
CA THR A 141 4.61 5.91 0.49
C THR A 141 5.76 5.71 1.48
N TYR A 142 6.91 5.30 0.94
CA TYR A 142 8.16 5.18 1.66
C TYR A 142 9.24 5.99 0.93
N PHE A 143 9.43 7.25 1.35
CA PHE A 143 10.48 8.11 0.77
C PHE A 143 11.85 7.71 1.33
N TYR A 144 12.77 7.31 0.45
CA TYR A 144 14.13 6.93 0.80
C TYR A 144 15.18 7.65 -0.08
N PRO A 145 16.30 8.11 0.50
CA PRO A 145 16.58 8.17 1.93
C PRO A 145 15.57 9.09 2.64
N LYS A 146 15.22 8.76 3.88
CA LYS A 146 14.40 9.67 4.69
C LYS A 146 15.16 10.98 4.79
N VAL A 147 14.48 12.09 4.49
CA VAL A 147 15.08 13.42 4.64
C VAL A 147 15.60 13.54 6.07
N ILE A 148 16.85 13.96 6.22
CA ILE A 148 17.45 14.20 7.54
C ILE A 148 16.60 15.29 8.21
N CYS A 149 15.84 14.89 9.22
CA CYS A 149 15.01 15.78 10.04
C CYS A 149 15.60 15.88 11.45
N GLY A 150 15.15 16.85 12.24
CA GLY A 150 15.67 17.08 13.60
C GLY A 150 16.78 18.12 13.71
N PHE A 151 17.08 18.85 12.63
CA PHE A 151 17.80 20.11 12.78
C PHE A 151 16.91 21.14 13.47
N VAL A 152 17.46 21.81 14.48
CA VAL A 152 16.79 22.94 15.13
C VAL A 152 16.85 24.12 14.15
N PHE A 153 15.73 24.45 13.53
CA PHE A 153 15.57 25.66 12.69
C PHE A 153 15.31 26.92 13.53
N SER A 154 15.88 26.97 14.73
CA SER A 154 15.63 28.04 15.69
C SER A 154 16.86 28.22 16.58
N SER A 155 17.14 29.45 16.98
CA SER A 155 18.24 29.72 17.90
C SER A 155 17.91 29.15 19.27
N VAL A 156 18.92 28.66 19.99
CA VAL A 156 18.78 28.29 21.42
C VAL A 156 18.92 29.51 22.33
N LYS A 157 19.20 30.70 21.78
CA LYS A 157 19.35 31.92 22.55
C LYS A 157 17.97 32.47 22.91
N GLN A 158 17.68 32.47 24.21
CA GLN A 158 16.38 32.90 24.72
C GLN A 158 16.03 34.35 24.36
N GLU A 159 17.05 35.19 24.19
CA GLU A 159 16.95 36.60 23.79
C GLU A 159 16.28 36.79 22.43
N GLU A 160 16.43 35.84 21.51
CA GLU A 160 15.85 35.92 20.15
C GLU A 160 14.35 35.65 20.12
N PHE A 161 13.76 35.17 21.22
CA PHE A 161 12.32 34.97 21.39
C PHE A 161 11.66 36.05 22.26
N ILE A 162 12.43 37.03 22.74
CA ILE A 162 11.88 38.16 23.48
C ILE A 162 11.29 39.13 22.46
N ASN A 163 9.96 39.15 22.36
CA ASN A 163 9.28 40.17 21.56
C ASN A 163 9.60 41.55 22.15
N PRO A 164 9.95 42.55 21.33
CA PRO A 164 10.11 43.91 21.82
C PRO A 164 8.77 44.38 22.40
N VAL A 165 8.83 45.19 23.48
CA VAL A 165 7.66 45.74 24.17
C VAL A 165 6.74 46.52 23.22
N TYR A 166 7.30 47.01 22.11
CA TYR A 166 6.57 47.57 20.98
C TYR A 166 7.05 46.95 19.66
N SER A 167 6.12 46.32 18.94
CA SER A 167 6.26 46.02 17.51
C SER A 167 5.89 47.29 16.73
N PRO A 168 6.70 47.74 15.74
CA PRO A 168 6.34 48.87 14.87
C PRO A 168 5.28 48.51 13.81
N PHE A 169 4.69 47.31 13.90
CA PHE A 169 3.47 46.90 13.20
C PHE A 169 2.41 46.53 14.21
#